data_AF-A0A382KS03-F1
#
_entry.id   AF-A0A382KS03-F1
#
_cell.length_a   1.000
_cell.length_b   1.000
_cell.length_c   1.000
_cell.angle_alpha   90.00
_cell.angle_beta   90.00
_cell.angle_gamma   90.00
#
_symmetry.space_group_name_H-M   'P 1'
#
loop_
_entity.id
_entity.type
_entity.pdbx_description
1 polymer ?
#
loop_
_entity_poly.entity_id
_entity_poly.type
_entity_poly.pdbx_seq_one_letter_code
_entity_poly.pdbx_strand_id
1 'polypeptide(L)'
;MAQDSDTGEKTEEPTGKKLSEAVTSGNIAKSMDINTAALLAVALLLLSLLGAGIWESLQSYLTHIFRDLGVLRISSNSVQGYLGEFLQIASVNIIPFMLGVMFVGLLVSGTQTKFQLTAGAVSWNLSKFNPINGIKKIFS
;
A
#
# COMPACT_ATOMS: atom_id res chain seq x y z
N MET A 1 -44.80 -3.90 -5.07
CA MET A 1 -44.80 -2.43 -5.17
C MET A 1 -43.65 -2.04 -6.08
N ALA A 2 -43.99 -1.56 -7.27
CA ALA A 2 -43.05 -1.06 -8.27
C ALA A 2 -42.50 0.29 -7.80
N GLN A 3 -41.18 0.46 -7.86
CA GLN A 3 -40.57 1.76 -8.15
C GLN A 3 -39.43 1.50 -9.12
N ASP A 4 -39.56 2.18 -10.25
CA ASP A 4 -38.87 1.97 -11.50
C ASP A 4 -37.35 2.04 -11.39
N SER A 5 -36.73 1.13 -12.14
CA SER A 5 -35.42 1.27 -12.74
C SER A 5 -35.35 2.58 -13.52
N ASP A 6 -34.86 3.63 -12.89
CA ASP A 6 -34.44 4.88 -13.52
C ASP A 6 -33.10 4.65 -14.24
N THR A 7 -33.11 3.74 -15.24
CA THR A 7 -32.03 3.48 -16.21
C THR A 7 -32.16 4.41 -17.42
N GLY A 8 -32.46 5.69 -17.16
CA GLY A 8 -32.14 6.74 -18.12
C GLY A 8 -30.65 7.03 -17.98
N GLU A 9 -29.88 6.86 -19.05
CA GLU A 9 -28.53 7.44 -19.14
C GLU A 9 -28.68 8.95 -18.91
N LYS A 10 -28.41 9.39 -17.67
CA LYS A 10 -28.41 10.80 -17.30
C LYS A 10 -27.24 11.44 -18.03
N THR A 11 -27.52 12.03 -19.19
CA THR A 11 -26.60 12.79 -20.06
C THR A 11 -26.27 14.19 -19.51
N GLU A 12 -26.89 14.58 -18.40
CA GLU A 12 -26.70 15.85 -17.72
C GLU A 12 -25.59 15.75 -16.66
N GLU A 13 -24.72 16.77 -16.60
CA GLU A 13 -23.68 16.85 -15.58
C GLU A 13 -24.29 16.91 -14.16
N PRO A 14 -23.71 16.20 -13.17
CA PRO A 14 -24.21 16.24 -11.81
C PRO A 14 -24.11 17.66 -11.23
N THR A 15 -25.21 18.15 -10.65
CA THR A 15 -25.25 19.47 -10.02
C THR A 15 -24.25 19.58 -8.86
N GLY A 16 -23.77 20.80 -8.56
CA GLY A 16 -22.78 21.04 -7.51
C GLY A 16 -23.19 20.50 -6.12
N LYS A 17 -24.49 20.48 -5.82
CA LYS A 17 -25.03 19.87 -4.59
C LYS A 17 -24.82 18.36 -4.54
N LYS A 18 -25.08 17.65 -5.65
CA LYS A 18 -24.84 16.18 -5.75
C LYS A 18 -23.36 15.84 -5.62
N LEU A 19 -22.46 16.64 -6.22
CA LEU A 19 -21.01 16.46 -6.08
C LEU A 19 -20.56 16.64 -4.63
N SER A 20 -21.05 17.68 -3.95
CA SER A 20 -20.74 17.91 -2.54
C SER A 20 -21.25 16.80 -1.62
N GLU A 21 -22.44 16.26 -1.88
CA GLU A 21 -23.01 15.13 -1.13
C GLU A 21 -22.22 13.84 -1.34
N ALA A 22 -21.75 13.57 -2.58
CA ALA A 22 -20.90 12.42 -2.88
C ALA A 22 -19.56 12.47 -2.12
N VAL A 23 -18.93 13.65 -2.10
CA VAL A 23 -17.70 13.90 -1.32
C VAL A 23 -17.96 13.70 0.17
N THR A 24 -19.02 14.31 0.72
CA THR A 24 -19.39 14.21 2.15
C THR A 24 -19.66 12.76 2.58
N SER A 25 -20.22 11.95 1.67
CA SER A 25 -20.46 10.52 1.86
C SER A 25 -19.20 9.65 1.74
N GLY A 26 -18.05 10.25 1.40
CA GLY A 26 -16.76 9.58 1.24
C GLY A 26 -16.51 8.98 -0.16
N ASN A 27 -17.41 9.22 -1.11
CA ASN A 27 -17.27 8.77 -2.48
C ASN A 27 -16.53 9.82 -3.33
N ILE A 28 -15.24 10.01 -3.01
CA ILE A 28 -14.36 10.89 -3.76
C ILE A 28 -13.80 10.12 -4.95
N ALA A 29 -13.97 10.64 -6.16
CA ALA A 29 -13.40 10.05 -7.37
C ALA A 29 -11.87 9.98 -7.25
N LYS A 30 -11.31 8.80 -7.49
CA LYS A 30 -9.85 8.57 -7.54
C LYS A 30 -9.52 7.75 -8.79
N SER A 31 -8.40 8.05 -9.42
CA SER A 31 -7.86 7.24 -10.51
C SER A 31 -7.00 6.12 -9.92
N MET A 32 -7.43 4.88 -10.10
CA MET A 32 -6.62 3.72 -9.72
C MET A 32 -5.36 3.60 -10.59
N ASP A 33 -5.42 4.00 -11.86
CA ASP A 33 -4.30 3.90 -12.78
C ASP A 33 -3.17 4.87 -12.40
N ILE A 34 -3.51 6.11 -12.02
CA ILE A 34 -2.51 7.09 -11.55
C ILE A 34 -1.83 6.61 -10.26
N ASN A 35 -2.60 6.08 -9.31
CA ASN A 35 -2.05 5.51 -8.08
C ASN A 35 -1.06 4.38 -8.38
N THR A 36 -1.46 3.45 -9.24
CA THR A 36 -0.66 2.27 -9.58
C THR A 36 0.61 2.67 -10.33
N ALA A 37 0.50 3.53 -11.33
CA ALA A 37 1.64 4.01 -12.10
C ALA A 37 2.65 4.76 -11.23
N ALA A 38 2.17 5.64 -10.35
CA ALA A 38 3.05 6.41 -9.45
C ALA A 38 3.76 5.50 -8.44
N LEU A 39 3.06 4.54 -7.85
CA LEU A 39 3.67 3.56 -6.93
C LEU A 39 4.74 2.71 -7.62
N LEU A 40 4.47 2.23 -8.84
CA LEU A 40 5.44 1.46 -9.62
C LEU A 40 6.67 2.29 -9.97
N ALA A 41 6.48 3.54 -10.44
CA ALA A 41 7.58 4.44 -10.77
C ALA A 41 8.49 4.71 -9.56
N VAL A 42 7.88 4.97 -8.39
CA VAL A 42 8.61 5.24 -7.15
C VAL A 42 9.33 3.99 -6.66
N ALA A 43 8.68 2.83 -6.71
CA ALA A 43 9.30 1.57 -6.32
C ALA A 43 10.53 1.27 -7.19
N LEU A 44 10.45 1.47 -8.50
CA LEU A 44 11.58 1.31 -9.42
C LEU A 44 12.70 2.31 -9.15
N LEU A 45 12.35 3.57 -8.88
CA LEU A 45 13.33 4.60 -8.54
C LEU A 45 14.05 4.29 -7.23
N LEU A 46 13.29 3.95 -6.17
CA LEU A 46 13.87 3.57 -4.89
C LEU A 46 14.71 2.30 -4.98
N LEU A 47 14.27 1.31 -5.77
CA LEU A 47 15.07 0.11 -6.02
C LEU A 47 16.36 0.44 -6.77
N SER A 48 16.32 1.40 -7.70
CA SER A 48 17.52 1.84 -8.43
C SER A 48 18.51 2.60 -7.54
N LEU A 49 18.02 3.39 -6.58
CA LEU A 49 18.86 4.17 -5.66
C LEU A 49 19.38 3.34 -4.47
N LEU A 50 18.53 2.49 -3.88
CA LEU A 50 18.82 1.74 -2.67
C LEU A 50 19.30 0.32 -2.97
N GLY A 51 18.96 -0.23 -4.12
CA GLY A 51 19.18 -1.66 -4.45
C GLY A 51 20.63 -2.08 -4.40
N ALA A 52 21.56 -1.22 -4.82
CA ALA A 52 23.00 -1.50 -4.71
C ALA A 52 23.42 -1.68 -3.24
N GLY A 53 23.00 -0.78 -2.35
CA GLY A 53 23.31 -0.87 -0.91
C GLY A 53 22.66 -2.08 -0.24
N ILE A 54 21.43 -2.42 -0.64
CA ILE A 54 20.74 -3.64 -0.17
C ILE A 54 21.52 -4.89 -0.59
N TRP A 55 21.94 -4.92 -1.86
CA TRP A 55 22.71 -6.03 -2.41
C TRP A 55 24.06 -6.19 -1.71
N GLU A 56 24.82 -5.10 -1.56
CA GLU A 56 26.11 -5.09 -0.87
C GLU A 56 26.00 -5.55 0.59
N SER A 57 24.97 -5.05 1.30
CA SER A 57 24.71 -5.45 2.70
C SER A 57 24.43 -6.95 2.81
N LEU A 58 23.60 -7.49 1.92
CA LEU A 58 23.26 -8.90 1.90
C LEU A 58 24.47 -9.77 1.52
N GLN A 59 25.23 -9.37 0.51
CA GLN A 59 26.44 -10.06 0.08
C GLN A 59 27.49 -10.08 1.20
N SER A 60 27.70 -8.95 1.88
CA SER A 60 28.63 -8.85 3.01
C SER A 60 28.21 -9.79 4.14
N TYR A 61 26.91 -9.79 4.50
CA TYR A 61 26.39 -10.65 5.55
C TYR A 61 26.54 -12.15 5.23
N LEU A 62 26.20 -12.56 4.01
CA LEU A 62 26.39 -13.94 3.57
C LEU A 62 27.86 -14.33 3.60
N THR A 63 28.74 -13.46 3.08
CA THR A 63 30.19 -13.71 3.09
C THR A 63 30.71 -13.87 4.52
N HIS A 64 30.22 -13.06 5.46
CA HIS A 64 30.57 -13.17 6.88
C HIS A 64 30.17 -14.53 7.46
N ILE A 65 28.93 -14.96 7.22
CA ILE A 65 28.45 -16.29 7.67
C ILE A 65 29.34 -17.39 7.09
N PHE A 66 29.53 -17.40 5.77
CA PHE A 66 30.28 -18.48 5.11
C PHE A 66 31.75 -18.54 5.55
N ARG A 67 32.35 -17.40 5.89
CA ARG A 67 33.71 -17.34 6.42
C ARG A 67 33.82 -17.95 7.82
N ASP A 68 32.82 -17.73 8.66
CA ASP A 68 32.83 -18.18 10.05
C ASP A 68 32.41 -19.65 10.22
N LEU A 69 31.83 -20.28 9.20
CA LEU A 69 31.41 -21.70 9.24
C LEU A 69 32.50 -22.67 9.70
N GLY A 70 33.78 -22.38 9.43
CA GLY A 70 34.91 -23.24 9.82
C GLY A 70 35.25 -23.21 11.32
N VAL A 71 34.81 -22.17 12.04
CA VAL A 71 35.08 -21.96 13.48
C VAL A 71 33.80 -21.91 14.31
N LEU A 72 32.63 -21.94 13.66
CA LEU A 72 31.35 -21.81 14.31
C LEU A 72 30.96 -23.06 15.11
N ARG A 73 30.75 -22.87 16.42
CA ARG A 73 30.05 -23.85 17.25
C ARG A 73 28.56 -23.54 17.22
N ILE A 74 27.78 -24.40 16.59
CA ILE A 74 26.32 -24.28 16.55
C ILE A 74 25.78 -24.45 17.97
N SER A 75 25.22 -23.38 18.51
CA SER A 75 24.55 -23.31 19.81
C SER A 75 23.28 -22.47 19.69
N SER A 76 22.36 -22.57 20.66
CA SER A 76 21.15 -21.75 20.63
C SER A 76 21.47 -20.24 20.66
N ASN A 77 22.52 -19.84 21.39
CA ASN A 77 22.95 -18.45 21.48
C ASN A 77 23.53 -17.94 20.16
N SER A 78 24.33 -18.75 19.47
CA SER A 78 24.91 -18.34 18.18
C SER A 78 23.84 -18.18 17.11
N VAL A 79 22.85 -19.10 17.06
CA VAL A 79 21.73 -19.00 16.12
C VAL A 79 20.89 -17.74 16.38
N GLN A 80 20.62 -17.42 17.65
CA GLN A 80 19.90 -16.20 18.00
C GLN A 80 20.70 -14.94 17.63
N GLY A 81 22.02 -14.96 17.77
CA GLY A 81 22.91 -13.87 17.34
C GLY A 81 22.80 -13.59 15.84
N TYR A 82 22.99 -14.62 15.00
CA TYR A 82 22.85 -14.48 13.54
C TYR A 82 21.45 -14.06 13.12
N LEU A 83 20.41 -14.59 13.76
CA LEU A 83 19.05 -14.16 13.44
C LEU A 83 18.83 -12.67 13.79
N GLY A 84 19.36 -12.21 14.92
CA GLY A 84 19.30 -10.81 15.33
C GLY A 84 20.04 -9.89 14.35
N GLU A 85 21.24 -10.28 13.94
CA GLU A 85 22.04 -9.54 12.97
C GLU A 85 21.35 -9.48 11.60
N PHE A 86 20.81 -10.61 11.12
CA PHE A 86 20.02 -10.66 9.89
C PHE A 86 18.81 -9.73 9.97
N LEU A 87 18.03 -9.78 11.05
CA LEU A 87 16.86 -8.92 11.23
C LEU A 87 17.25 -7.45 11.28
N GLN A 88 18.37 -7.10 11.90
CA GLN A 88 18.88 -5.73 11.93
C GLN A 88 19.24 -5.25 10.53
N ILE A 89 20.02 -6.04 9.78
CA ILE A 89 20.42 -5.71 8.40
C ILE A 89 19.19 -5.60 7.49
N ALA A 90 18.26 -6.56 7.58
CA ALA A 90 17.02 -6.54 6.82
C ALA A 90 16.17 -5.30 7.16
N SER A 91 16.02 -4.97 8.44
CA SER A 91 15.23 -3.82 8.88
C SER A 91 15.81 -2.50 8.36
N VAL A 92 17.12 -2.29 8.49
CA VAL A 92 17.80 -1.07 8.01
C VAL A 92 17.66 -0.89 6.50
N ASN A 93 17.59 -1.98 5.74
CA ASN A 93 17.49 -1.95 4.29
C ASN A 93 16.03 -1.85 3.78
N ILE A 94 15.10 -2.56 4.43
CA ILE A 94 13.70 -2.67 3.99
C ILE A 94 12.87 -1.47 4.47
N ILE A 95 13.06 -1.00 5.71
CA ILE A 95 12.23 0.06 6.29
C ILE A 95 12.28 1.36 5.45
N PRO A 96 13.45 1.87 5.03
CA PRO A 96 13.51 3.09 4.23
C PRO A 96 12.78 2.94 2.88
N PHE A 97 12.90 1.78 2.23
CA PHE A 97 12.18 1.47 1.00
C PHE A 97 10.67 1.49 1.22
N MET A 98 10.19 0.78 2.25
CA MET A 98 8.76 0.73 2.60
C MET A 98 8.20 2.10 2.94
N LEU A 99 8.93 2.89 3.75
CA LEU A 99 8.53 4.25 4.11
C LEU A 99 8.49 5.17 2.89
N GLY A 100 9.45 5.05 1.97
CA GLY A 100 9.46 5.83 0.73
C GLY A 100 8.24 5.54 -0.15
N VAL A 101 7.94 4.26 -0.39
CA VAL A 101 6.76 3.86 -1.18
C VAL A 101 5.46 4.29 -0.48
N MET A 102 5.37 4.07 0.84
CA MET A 102 4.21 4.47 1.64
C MET A 102 3.97 5.98 1.57
N PHE A 103 5.02 6.77 1.75
CA PHE A 103 4.94 8.22 1.72
C PHE A 103 4.40 8.72 0.38
N VAL A 104 4.94 8.24 -0.74
CA VAL A 104 4.44 8.65 -2.05
C VAL A 104 3.03 8.13 -2.32
N GLY A 105 2.72 6.90 -1.93
CA GLY A 105 1.36 6.36 -2.03
C GLY A 105 0.33 7.22 -1.31
N LEU A 106 0.66 7.69 -0.09
CA LEU A 106 -0.16 8.62 0.68
C LEU A 106 -0.28 9.98 0.00
N LEU A 107 0.81 10.53 -0.56
CA LEU A 107 0.78 11.80 -1.28
C LEU A 107 -0.07 11.72 -2.55
N VAL A 108 0.10 10.69 -3.37
CA VAL A 108 -0.66 10.54 -4.63
C VAL A 108 -2.13 10.28 -4.36
N SER A 109 -2.43 9.44 -3.36
CA SER A 109 -3.82 9.19 -2.95
C SER A 109 -4.45 10.42 -2.29
N GLY A 110 -3.68 11.14 -1.47
CA GLY A 110 -4.12 12.30 -0.71
C GLY A 110 -4.33 13.52 -1.58
N THR A 111 -3.46 13.78 -2.56
CA THR A 111 -3.64 14.87 -3.54
C THR A 111 -4.91 14.69 -4.37
N GLN A 112 -5.22 13.45 -4.79
CA GLN A 112 -6.48 13.15 -5.48
C GLN A 112 -7.72 13.41 -4.61
N THR A 113 -7.63 13.14 -3.31
CA THR A 113 -8.72 13.45 -2.37
C THR A 113 -8.66 14.85 -1.78
N LYS A 114 -7.69 15.68 -2.18
CA LYS A 114 -7.38 16.98 -1.55
C LYS A 114 -7.24 16.87 -0.02
N PHE A 115 -6.76 15.73 0.47
CA PHE A 115 -6.68 15.36 1.89
C PHE A 115 -7.98 15.56 2.68
N GLN A 116 -9.14 15.50 2.01
CA GLN A 116 -10.44 15.64 2.64
C GLN A 116 -10.78 14.37 3.44
N LEU A 117 -10.93 14.54 4.75
CA LEU A 117 -11.46 13.53 5.65
C LEU A 117 -12.96 13.79 5.83
N THR A 118 -13.79 12.82 5.42
CA THR A 118 -15.25 12.98 5.51
C THR A 118 -15.84 11.99 6.50
N ALA A 119 -16.87 12.41 7.22
CA ALA A 119 -17.53 11.61 8.25
C ALA A 119 -18.07 10.28 7.69
N GLY A 120 -18.51 10.26 6.42
CA GLY A 120 -18.95 9.04 5.73
C GLY A 120 -17.83 8.03 5.49
N ALA A 121 -16.59 8.48 5.25
CA ALA A 121 -15.43 7.61 5.05
C ALA A 121 -14.97 6.92 6.34
N VAL A 122 -15.16 7.57 7.50
CA VAL A 122 -14.81 7.04 8.84
C VAL A 122 -15.98 6.27 9.48
N SER A 123 -17.20 6.38 8.92
CA SER A 123 -18.35 5.65 9.42
C SER A 123 -18.14 4.14 9.37
N TRP A 124 -18.36 3.47 10.52
CA TRP A 124 -18.35 2.01 10.63
C TRP A 124 -19.56 1.43 9.89
N ASN A 125 -19.40 1.17 8.59
CA ASN A 125 -20.46 0.58 7.77
C ASN A 125 -20.27 -0.94 7.69
N LEU A 126 -20.96 -1.67 8.58
CA LEU A 126 -20.96 -3.14 8.65
C LEU A 126 -21.41 -3.80 7.33
N SER A 127 -22.22 -3.11 6.52
CA SER A 127 -22.67 -3.63 5.22
C SER A 127 -21.54 -3.77 4.19
N LYS A 128 -20.44 -3.02 4.37
CA LYS A 128 -19.23 -3.17 3.53
C LYS A 128 -18.42 -4.43 3.86
N PHE A 129 -18.62 -5.04 5.03
CA PHE A 129 -17.96 -6.27 5.43
C PHE A 129 -18.69 -7.54 4.97
N ASN A 130 -19.89 -7.42 4.40
CA ASN A 130 -20.62 -8.60 3.93
C ASN A 130 -19.96 -9.16 2.66
N PRO A 131 -19.37 -10.38 2.70
CA PRO A 131 -18.67 -10.98 1.56
C PRO A 131 -19.58 -11.22 0.34
N ILE A 132 -20.90 -11.38 0.55
CA ILE A 132 -21.89 -11.51 -0.53
C ILE A 132 -21.91 -10.24 -1.40
N ASN A 133 -21.79 -9.06 -0.79
CA ASN A 133 -21.74 -7.79 -1.51
C ASN A 133 -20.44 -7.66 -2.33
N GLY A 134 -19.33 -8.20 -1.82
CA GLY A 134 -18.05 -8.23 -2.54
C GLY A 134 -18.11 -9.11 -3.79
N ILE A 135 -18.68 -10.31 -3.66
CA ILE A 135 -18.86 -11.24 -4.79
C ILE A 135 -19.79 -10.62 -5.84
N LYS A 136 -20.96 -10.09 -5.43
CA LYS A 136 -21.90 -9.46 -6.36
C LYS A 136 -21.28 -8.29 -7.14
N LYS A 137 -20.38 -7.54 -6.52
CA LYS A 137 -19.69 -6.40 -7.17
C LYS A 137 -18.65 -6.83 -8.21
N ILE A 138 -18.09 -8.04 -8.11
CA ILE A 138 -17.13 -8.59 -9.08
C ILE A 138 -17.85 -9.15 -10.32
N PHE A 139 -19.08 -9.63 -10.16
CA PHE A 139 -19.86 -10.30 -11.22
C PHE A 139 -21.01 -9.47 -11.81
N SER A 140 -21.14 -8.18 -11.42
CA SER A 140 -22.15 -7.26 -11.94
C SER A 140 -21.62 -6.34 -13.02
#